data_AF-A0A348B6C1-F1
#
_entry.id   AF-A0A348B6C1-F1
#
_cell.length_a   1.000
_cell.length_b   1.000
_cell.length_c   1.000
_cell.angle_alpha   90.00
_cell.angle_beta   90.00
_cell.angle_gamma   90.00
#
_symmetry.space_group_name_H-M   'P 1'
#
loop_
_entity.id
_entity.type
_entity.pdbx_description
1 polymer ?
#
loop_
_entity_poly.entity_id
_entity_poly.type
_entity_poly.pdbx_seq_one_letter_code
_entity_poly.pdbx_strand_id
1 'polypeptide(L)'
;MRVVVAFAIQQVLGVVAGPFLLTSEPPKIGDEVVTLGNNGRVKAVSTLFAFLVKTDVTKVMIPYNIILGNKVYLKSAPLEQRTLKVQQERLQTEFSTYKEKEKYHASDPRQPGQK
;
A
#
# COMPACT_ATOMS: atom_id res chain seq x y z
N MET A 1 -28.40 11.88 -31.54
CA MET A 1 -27.55 12.98 -31.03
C MET A 1 -27.57 13.12 -29.50
N ARG A 2 -28.73 13.03 -28.82
CA ARG A 2 -28.83 13.12 -27.34
C ARG A 2 -28.04 12.05 -26.56
N VAL A 3 -28.01 10.81 -27.05
CA VAL A 3 -27.31 9.68 -26.42
C VAL A 3 -25.78 9.87 -26.45
N VAL A 4 -25.25 10.46 -27.53
CA VAL A 4 -23.79 10.63 -27.71
C VAL A 4 -23.25 11.71 -26.77
N VAL A 5 -24.03 12.78 -26.55
CA VAL A 5 -23.70 13.83 -25.57
C VAL A 5 -23.76 13.27 -24.15
N ALA A 6 -24.78 12.47 -23.83
CA ALA A 6 -24.87 11.81 -22.53
C ALA A 6 -23.70 10.83 -22.29
N PHE A 7 -23.30 10.07 -23.30
CA PHE A 7 -22.15 9.17 -23.24
C PHE A 7 -20.82 9.92 -23.06
N ALA A 8 -20.62 11.02 -23.80
CA ALA A 8 -19.43 11.86 -23.64
C ALA A 8 -19.37 12.50 -22.24
N ILE A 9 -20.52 12.96 -21.72
CA ILE A 9 -20.64 13.50 -20.37
C ILE A 9 -20.34 12.42 -19.33
N GLN A 10 -20.78 11.17 -19.50
CA GLN A 10 -20.44 10.05 -18.61
C GLN A 10 -18.94 9.73 -18.58
N GLN A 11 -18.21 9.94 -19.67
CA GLN A 11 -16.75 9.74 -19.67
C GLN A 11 -16.02 10.83 -18.88
N VAL A 12 -16.59 12.04 -18.82
CA VAL A 12 -16.05 13.20 -18.08
C VAL A 12 -16.54 13.21 -16.61
N LEU A 13 -17.80 12.84 -16.37
CA LEU A 13 -18.48 12.82 -15.06
C LEU A 13 -18.49 11.46 -14.39
N GLY A 14 -18.07 10.39 -15.05
CA GLY A 14 -18.01 9.01 -14.51
C GLY A 14 -17.14 8.88 -13.27
N VAL A 15 -16.48 9.97 -12.87
CA VAL A 15 -15.74 10.13 -11.62
C VAL A 15 -16.11 11.45 -10.95
N VAL A 16 -17.40 11.67 -10.69
CA VAL A 16 -17.75 12.45 -9.50
C VAL A 16 -17.48 11.56 -8.29
N ALA A 17 -16.19 11.43 -7.97
CA ALA A 17 -15.70 10.87 -6.72
C ALA A 17 -15.92 11.86 -5.56
N GLY A 18 -17.14 12.42 -5.45
CA GLY A 18 -17.55 13.20 -4.29
C GLY A 18 -17.48 12.41 -2.97
N PRO A 19 -17.78 11.09 -2.96
CA PRO A 19 -17.64 10.27 -1.75
C PRO A 19 -16.23 9.67 -1.54
N PHE A 20 -15.43 9.46 -2.59
CA PHE A 20 -14.10 8.82 -2.47
C PHE A 20 -13.08 9.77 -1.83
N LEU A 21 -13.19 11.09 -2.09
CA LEU A 21 -12.36 12.13 -1.49
C LEU A 21 -12.43 12.14 0.06
N LEU A 22 -13.50 11.59 0.64
CA LEU A 22 -13.79 11.63 2.08
C LEU A 22 -13.55 10.29 2.81
N THR A 23 -13.35 9.18 2.10
CA THR A 23 -13.30 7.83 2.71
C THR A 23 -12.11 6.96 2.33
N SER A 24 -11.33 7.30 1.30
CA SER A 24 -10.34 6.38 0.74
C SER A 24 -8.89 6.55 1.21
N GLU A 25 -8.61 7.45 2.17
CA GLU A 25 -7.24 7.90 2.49
C GLU A 25 -6.35 8.07 1.24
N PRO A 26 -6.59 9.12 0.42
CA PRO A 26 -5.79 9.32 -0.79
C PRO A 26 -4.30 9.44 -0.46
N PRO A 27 -3.40 9.08 -1.40
CA PRO A 27 -1.96 9.27 -1.24
C PRO A 27 -1.66 10.71 -0.82
N LYS A 28 -0.90 10.87 0.26
CA LYS A 28 -0.56 12.19 0.81
C LYS A 28 0.53 12.83 -0.03
N ILE A 29 0.58 14.17 -0.02
CA ILE A 29 1.70 14.90 -0.61
C ILE A 29 2.99 14.43 0.08
N GLY A 30 3.97 14.04 -0.73
CA GLY A 30 5.23 13.48 -0.24
C GLY A 30 5.30 11.95 -0.27
N ASP A 31 4.20 11.22 -0.44
CA ASP A 31 4.24 9.76 -0.58
C ASP A 31 4.94 9.35 -1.87
N GLU A 32 5.73 8.28 -1.81
CA GLU A 32 6.26 7.64 -3.00
C GLU A 32 5.27 6.58 -3.47
N VAL A 33 4.81 6.71 -4.71
CA VAL A 33 3.75 5.86 -5.27
C VAL A 33 4.18 5.25 -6.59
N VAL A 34 3.73 4.02 -6.81
CA VAL A 34 3.89 3.35 -8.11
C VAL A 34 2.50 3.05 -8.66
N THR A 35 2.21 3.60 -9.83
CA THR A 35 0.93 3.39 -10.52
C THR A 35 1.13 3.51 -12.03
N LEU A 36 0.45 2.66 -12.80
CA LEU A 36 0.49 2.68 -14.27
C LEU A 36 1.91 2.67 -14.86
N GLY A 37 2.84 1.95 -14.23
CA GLY A 37 4.26 1.91 -14.63
C GLY A 37 5.07 3.18 -14.29
N ASN A 38 4.47 4.17 -13.64
CA ASN A 38 5.13 5.38 -13.18
C ASN A 38 5.47 5.25 -11.69
N ASN A 39 6.74 5.42 -11.35
CA ASN A 39 7.20 5.60 -9.97
C ASN A 39 7.53 7.08 -9.74
N GLY A 40 6.93 7.70 -8.73
CA GLY A 40 7.22 9.08 -8.40
C GLY A 40 6.65 9.50 -7.05
N ARG A 41 7.07 10.68 -6.59
CA ARG A 41 6.58 11.29 -5.36
C ARG A 41 5.36 12.15 -5.64
N VAL A 42 4.32 12.03 -4.82
CA VAL A 42 3.12 12.88 -4.92
C VAL A 42 3.50 14.32 -4.62
N LYS A 43 3.31 15.20 -5.59
CA LYS A 43 3.55 16.64 -5.47
C LYS A 43 2.29 17.41 -5.13
N ALA A 44 1.17 17.03 -5.73
CA ALA A 44 -0.12 17.69 -5.50
C ALA A 44 -1.27 16.74 -5.81
N VAL A 45 -2.39 16.98 -5.14
CA VAL A 45 -3.65 16.25 -5.26
C VAL A 45 -4.71 17.29 -5.57
N SER A 46 -5.44 17.12 -6.66
CA SER A 46 -6.57 17.98 -7.07
C SER A 46 -7.87 17.18 -6.99
N THR A 47 -8.99 17.73 -7.43
CA THR A 47 -10.28 17.03 -7.43
C THR A 47 -10.33 15.91 -8.47
N LEU A 48 -9.66 16.07 -9.62
CA LEU A 48 -9.72 15.13 -10.74
C LEU A 48 -8.38 14.46 -11.07
N PHE A 49 -7.27 15.00 -10.56
CA PHE A 49 -5.93 14.60 -10.95
C PHE A 49 -4.98 14.52 -9.75
N ALA A 50 -4.05 13.58 -9.79
CA ALA A 50 -2.84 13.57 -8.98
C ALA A 50 -1.63 13.98 -9.82
N PHE A 51 -0.71 14.73 -9.22
CA PHE A 51 0.56 15.10 -9.83
C PHE A 51 1.71 14.37 -9.13
N LEU A 52 2.49 13.62 -9.89
CA LEU A 52 3.70 12.96 -9.43
C LEU A 52 4.94 13.65 -10.00
N VAL A 53 6.02 13.68 -9.23
CA VAL A 53 7.37 14.03 -9.70
C VAL A 53 8.21 12.77 -9.68
N LYS A 54 8.73 12.39 -10.85
CA LYS A 54 9.67 11.28 -11.03
C LYS A 54 11.09 11.69 -10.63
N THR A 55 11.98 10.71 -10.54
CA THR A 55 13.41 10.92 -10.21
C THR A 55 14.18 11.72 -11.26
N ASP A 56 13.72 11.70 -12.51
CA ASP A 56 14.24 12.49 -13.64
C ASP A 56 13.65 13.92 -13.70
N VAL A 57 12.99 14.38 -12.62
CA VAL A 57 12.33 15.70 -12.52
C VAL A 57 11.10 15.85 -13.43
N THR A 58 10.73 14.81 -14.18
CA THR A 58 9.53 14.81 -15.01
C THR A 58 8.27 14.83 -14.15
N LYS A 59 7.32 15.72 -14.48
CA LYS A 59 5.99 15.76 -13.85
C LYS A 59 5.02 14.88 -14.61
N VAL A 60 4.34 13.99 -13.90
CA VAL A 60 3.27 13.15 -14.44
C VAL A 60 1.94 13.58 -13.84
N MET A 61 0.96 13.84 -14.69
CA MET A 61 -0.41 14.13 -14.29
C MET A 61 -1.27 12.90 -14.56
N ILE A 62 -1.96 12.41 -13.52
CA ILE A 62 -2.74 11.17 -13.60
C ILE A 62 -4.19 11.48 -13.22
N PRO A 63 -5.15 11.31 -14.14
CA PRO A 63 -6.56 11.48 -13.80
C PRO A 63 -7.07 10.34 -12.90
N TYR A 64 -7.99 10.62 -11.97
CA TYR A 64 -8.48 9.59 -11.05
C TYR A 64 -9.31 8.50 -11.71
N ASN A 65 -9.93 8.80 -12.86
CA ASN A 65 -10.70 7.81 -13.61
C ASN A 65 -9.88 6.61 -14.09
N ILE A 66 -8.59 6.80 -14.38
CA ILE A 66 -7.69 5.71 -14.72
C ILE A 66 -7.07 5.06 -13.48
N ILE A 67 -6.97 5.78 -12.35
CA ILE A 67 -6.44 5.22 -11.10
C ILE A 67 -7.42 4.21 -10.49
N LEU A 68 -8.72 4.51 -10.50
CA LEU A 68 -9.76 3.70 -9.84
C LEU A 68 -9.93 2.29 -10.40
N GLY A 69 -9.39 2.01 -11.61
CA GLY A 69 -9.37 0.68 -12.22
C GLY A 69 -8.04 -0.06 -12.09
N ASN A 70 -7.03 0.53 -11.43
CA ASN A 70 -5.66 0.02 -11.42
C ASN A 70 -5.09 -0.11 -10.01
N LYS A 71 -4.10 -1.01 -9.86
CA LYS A 71 -3.37 -1.14 -8.59
C LYS A 71 -2.52 0.11 -8.34
N VAL A 72 -2.57 0.62 -7.11
CA VAL A 72 -1.71 1.70 -6.62
C VAL A 72 -0.88 1.15 -5.48
N TYR A 73 0.44 1.18 -5.63
CA TYR A 73 1.36 0.78 -4.56
C TYR A 73 1.79 2.03 -3.81
N LEU A 74 1.44 2.11 -2.53
CA LEU A 74 1.93 3.12 -1.60
C LEU A 74 3.22 2.59 -0.97
N LYS A 75 4.33 3.33 -1.10
CA LYS A 75 5.53 3.05 -0.31
C LYS A 75 5.49 3.93 0.92
N SER A 76 5.16 3.33 2.06
CA SER A 76 5.25 4.03 3.34
C SER A 76 6.69 4.38 3.68
N ALA A 77 6.86 5.39 4.54
CA ALA A 77 8.16 5.93 4.92
C ALA A 77 9.13 4.80 5.37
N PRO A 78 10.44 4.93 5.09
CA PRO A 78 11.45 3.91 5.43
C PRO A 78 11.42 3.46 6.89
N LEU A 79 10.95 4.31 7.80
CA LEU A 79 10.82 4.01 9.22
C LEU A 79 9.81 2.88 9.48
N GLU A 80 8.63 2.92 8.88
CA GLU A 80 7.58 1.93 9.11
C GLU A 80 7.98 0.54 8.60
N GLN A 81 8.60 0.50 7.43
CA GLN A 81 9.15 -0.74 6.86
C GLN A 81 10.26 -1.31 7.73
N ARG A 82 11.09 -0.46 8.34
CA ARG A 82 12.15 -0.88 9.27
C ARG A 82 11.55 -1.44 10.56
N THR A 83 10.50 -0.82 11.12
CA THR A 83 9.82 -1.34 12.31
C THR A 83 9.19 -2.70 12.05
N LEU A 84 8.53 -2.87 10.90
CA LEU A 84 7.89 -4.13 10.49
C LEU A 84 8.92 -5.25 10.30
N LYS A 85 10.06 -4.98 9.66
CA LYS A 85 11.15 -5.96 9.51
C LYS A 85 11.73 -6.38 10.85
N VAL A 86 12.06 -5.41 11.72
CA VAL A 86 12.60 -5.70 13.06
C VAL A 86 11.60 -6.49 13.92
N GLN A 87 10.30 -6.20 13.81
CA GLN A 87 9.24 -6.95 14.51
C GLN A 87 9.19 -8.40 14.02
N GLN A 88 9.24 -8.63 12.70
CA GLN A 88 9.22 -9.97 12.11
C GLN A 88 10.45 -10.79 12.49
N GLU A 89 11.64 -10.18 12.50
CA GLU A 89 12.88 -10.81 12.95
C GLU A 89 12.84 -11.22 14.43
N ARG A 90 12.25 -10.37 15.29
CA ARG A 90 12.05 -10.68 16.71
C ARG A 90 11.10 -11.86 16.91
N LEU A 91 9.96 -11.86 16.22
CA LEU A 91 8.99 -12.96 16.29
C LEU A 91 9.62 -14.28 15.83
N GLN A 92 10.39 -14.28 14.73
CA GLN A 92 11.08 -15.48 14.26
C GLN A 92 12.10 -16.01 15.27
N THR A 93 12.85 -15.12 15.91
CA THR A 93 13.81 -15.48 16.96
C THR A 93 13.10 -16.10 18.17
N GLU A 94 11.98 -15.50 18.57
CA GLU A 94 11.16 -15.94 19.68
C GLU A 94 10.54 -17.32 19.41
N PHE A 95 9.95 -17.56 18.22
CA PHE A 95 9.45 -18.87 17.81
C PHE A 95 10.54 -19.94 17.71
N SER A 96 11.75 -19.60 17.25
CA SER A 96 12.89 -20.53 17.26
C SER A 96 13.27 -20.93 18.68
N THR A 97 13.31 -19.96 19.58
CA THR A 97 13.64 -20.17 21.00
C THR A 97 12.59 -21.04 21.69
N TYR A 98 11.30 -20.85 21.39
CA TYR A 98 10.23 -21.68 21.92
C TYR A 98 10.29 -23.13 21.39
N LYS A 99 10.49 -23.32 20.09
CA LYS A 99 10.62 -24.67 19.50
C LYS A 99 11.85 -25.41 20.01
N GLU A 100 12.93 -24.67 20.26
CA GLU A 100 14.14 -25.24 20.83
C GLU A 100 13.93 -25.67 22.29
N LYS A 101 13.25 -24.85 23.12
CA LYS A 101 12.84 -25.23 24.48
C LYS A 101 11.93 -26.46 24.50
N GLU A 102 11.00 -26.60 23.55
CA GLU A 102 10.18 -27.81 23.42
C GLU A 102 11.00 -29.04 23.06
N LYS A 103 11.98 -28.93 22.16
CA LYS A 103 12.89 -30.03 21.85
C LYS A 103 13.72 -30.45 23.06
N TYR A 104 14.24 -29.49 23.82
CA TYR A 104 14.96 -29.76 25.07
C TYR A 104 14.05 -30.45 26.12
N HIS A 105 12.80 -30.00 26.27
CA HIS A 105 11.82 -30.62 27.16
C HIS A 105 11.42 -32.03 26.70
N ALA A 106 11.28 -32.27 25.40
CA ALA A 106 10.95 -33.58 24.83
C ALA A 106 12.13 -34.57 24.89
N SER A 107 13.36 -34.06 24.96
CA SER A 107 14.58 -34.87 25.08
C SER A 107 15.08 -35.04 26.52
N ASP A 108 14.41 -34.45 27.52
CA ASP A 108 14.84 -34.52 28.92
C ASP A 108 14.71 -35.95 29.47
N PRO A 109 15.84 -36.66 29.75
CA PRO A 109 15.81 -38.02 30.26
C PRO A 109 15.31 -38.11 31.71
N ARG A 110 14.95 -36.98 32.34
CA ARG A 110 14.37 -36.91 33.68
C ARG A 110 12.84 -36.85 33.71
N GLN A 111 12.12 -36.90 32.58
CA GLN A 111 10.66 -37.10 32.64
C GLN A 111 10.38 -38.53 33.11
N PRO A 112 10.02 -38.75 34.39
CA PRO A 112 9.69 -40.08 34.88
C PRO A 112 8.32 -40.42 34.31
N GLY A 113 8.11 -41.69 33.93
CA GLY A 113 6.80 -42.17 33.54
C GLY A 113 5.71 -41.61 34.46
N GLN A 114 4.79 -40.85 33.87
CA GLN A 114 3.51 -40.60 34.49
C GLN A 114 2.91 -41.99 34.77
N LYS A 115 2.73 -42.26 36.06
CA LYS A 115 2.09 -43.47 36.60
C LYS A 115 0.68 -43.63 36.05
#